data_AF-A0AAW0KRI6-F1
#
_entry.id   AF-A0AAW0KRI6-F1
#
_cell.length_a   1.000
_cell.length_b   1.000
_cell.length_c   1.000
_cell.angle_alpha   90.00
_cell.angle_beta   90.00
_cell.angle_gamma   90.00
#
_symmetry.space_group_name_H-M   'P 1'
#
loop_
_entity.id
_entity.type
_entity.pdbx_description
1 polymer ?
#
loop_
_entity_poly.entity_id
_entity_poly.type
_entity_poly.pdbx_seq_one_letter_code
_entity_poly.pdbx_strand_id
1 'polypeptide(L)'
;MVETIAGGLCDNLLTCIVRAWDYSKPLFVAPAMNTFMWNNPFTERHLMLIDELGISLIPPVTKRLACGDYGNGAMAEPSVIYSTVRLFLESKIQQGGSNIQ
;
A
#
# COMPACT_ATOMS: atom_id res chain seq x y z
N MET A 1 7.58 -0.03 7.85
CA MET A 1 7.63 0.04 6.36
C MET A 1 7.06 1.35 5.85
N VAL A 2 5.77 1.66 6.05
CA VAL A 2 5.17 2.95 5.64
C VAL A 2 5.99 4.14 6.17
N GLU A 3 6.38 4.09 7.45
CA GLU A 3 7.24 5.11 8.07
C GLU A 3 8.65 5.17 7.46
N THR A 4 9.27 4.00 7.21
CA THR A 4 10.63 3.90 6.67
C THR A 4 10.71 4.40 5.21
N ILE A 5 9.67 4.13 4.42
CA ILE A 5 9.54 4.60 3.03
C ILE A 5 9.36 6.12 2.99
N ALA A 6 8.48 6.65 3.84
CA ALA A 6 8.26 8.10 3.92
C ALA A 6 9.51 8.86 4.41
N GLY A 7 10.32 8.25 5.28
CA GLY A 7 11.60 8.80 5.75
C GLY A 7 12.75 8.68 4.76
N GLY A 8 12.58 7.99 3.61
CA GLY A 8 13.63 7.83 2.60
C GLY A 8 14.85 7.02 3.06
N LEU A 9 14.71 6.24 4.13
CA LEU A 9 15.77 5.38 4.65
C LEU A 9 15.96 4.18 3.71
N CYS A 10 17.20 3.87 3.32
CA CYS A 10 17.58 2.68 2.54
C CYS A 10 18.55 1.85 3.40
N ASP A 11 18.02 1.33 4.50
CA ASP A 11 18.76 0.54 5.49
C ASP A 11 18.56 -0.97 5.30
N ASN A 12 17.67 -1.38 4.39
CA ASN A 12 17.39 -2.77 4.07
C ASN A 12 16.99 -2.96 2.59
N LEU A 13 17.03 -4.21 2.12
CA LEU A 13 16.78 -4.53 0.71
C LEU A 13 15.46 -3.97 0.18
N LEU A 14 14.38 -4.12 0.97
CA LEU A 14 13.05 -3.67 0.57
C LEU A 14 13.00 -2.15 0.37
N THR A 15 13.54 -1.40 1.32
CA THR A 15 13.55 0.07 1.27
C THR A 15 14.44 0.61 0.17
N CYS A 16 15.56 -0.06 -0.13
CA CYS A 16 16.41 0.29 -1.26
C CYS A 16 15.74 0.02 -2.61
N ILE A 17 14.98 -1.07 -2.76
CA ILE A 17 14.16 -1.34 -3.96
C ILE A 17 13.12 -0.25 -4.15
N VAL A 18 12.40 0.12 -3.09
CA VAL A 18 11.39 1.20 -3.15
C VAL A 18 12.03 2.54 -3.51
N ARG A 19 13.23 2.83 -2.97
CA ARG A 19 13.94 4.08 -3.27
C ARG A 19 14.40 4.17 -4.73
N ALA A 20 14.81 3.04 -5.32
CA ALA A 20 15.22 2.94 -6.72
C ALA A 20 14.04 2.68 -7.67
N TRP A 21 12.80 2.68 -7.17
CA TRP A 21 11.63 2.34 -7.94
C TRP A 21 11.26 3.46 -8.93
N ASP A 22 10.92 3.05 -10.14
CA ASP A 22 10.30 3.93 -11.12
C ASP A 22 8.79 3.97 -10.88
N TYR A 23 8.30 5.09 -10.33
CA TYR A 23 6.89 5.31 -10.01
C TYR A 23 5.96 5.42 -11.23
N SER A 24 6.50 5.37 -12.47
CA SER A 24 5.67 5.12 -13.65
C SER A 24 5.03 3.71 -13.64
N LYS A 25 5.64 2.78 -12.89
CA LYS A 25 5.15 1.42 -12.67
C LYS A 25 4.31 1.35 -11.40
N PRO A 26 3.22 0.56 -11.40
CA PRO A 26 2.37 0.45 -10.24
C PRO A 26 3.10 -0.16 -9.05
N LEU A 27 2.97 0.48 -7.89
CA LEU A 27 3.39 -0.04 -6.60
C LEU A 27 2.17 -0.07 -5.69
N PHE A 28 1.93 -1.20 -5.02
CA PHE A 28 0.83 -1.35 -4.07
C PHE A 28 1.36 -1.61 -2.67
N VAL A 29 0.71 -1.05 -1.66
CA VAL A 29 1.01 -1.31 -0.25
C VAL A 29 -0.26 -1.71 0.50
N ALA A 30 -0.18 -2.80 1.26
CA ALA A 30 -1.24 -3.28 2.15
C ALA A 30 -0.72 -3.23 3.60
N PRO A 31 -0.95 -2.13 4.34
CA PRO A 31 -0.44 -1.98 5.69
C PRO A 31 -1.06 -3.00 6.66
N ALA A 32 -0.25 -3.43 7.61
CA ALA A 32 -0.66 -4.29 8.71
C ALA A 32 -0.02 -3.73 9.99
N MET A 33 -0.83 -3.13 10.86
CA MET A 33 -0.36 -2.52 12.10
C MET A 33 -1.45 -2.52 13.17
N ASN A 34 -1.05 -2.34 14.43
CA ASN A 34 -2.01 -2.21 15.52
C ASN A 34 -2.83 -0.90 15.36
N THR A 35 -4.05 -0.88 15.89
CA THR A 35 -4.97 0.28 15.81
C THR A 35 -4.40 1.56 16.39
N PHE A 36 -3.61 1.50 17.45
CA PHE A 36 -2.94 2.68 17.99
C PHE A 36 -1.87 3.22 17.04
N MET A 37 -1.18 2.35 16.31
CA MET A 37 -0.23 2.76 15.27
C MET A 37 -0.99 3.34 14.07
N TRP A 38 -2.09 2.72 13.65
CA TRP A 38 -2.89 3.20 12.54
C TRP A 38 -3.47 4.60 12.80
N ASN A 39 -4.01 4.82 14.01
CA ASN A 39 -4.58 6.11 14.42
C ASN A 39 -3.51 7.16 14.77
N ASN A 40 -2.23 6.83 14.70
CA ASN A 40 -1.17 7.77 14.98
C ASN A 40 -1.11 8.83 13.85
N PRO A 41 -1.07 10.15 14.17
CA PRO A 41 -0.98 11.20 13.15
C PRO A 41 0.25 11.08 12.24
N PHE A 42 1.33 10.43 12.70
CA PHE A 42 2.48 10.16 11.83
C PHE A 42 2.14 9.16 10.72
N THR A 43 1.34 8.14 11.02
CA THR A 43 0.88 7.17 10.01
C THR A 43 0.08 7.86 8.93
N GLU A 44 -0.86 8.73 9.30
CA GLU A 44 -1.64 9.52 8.34
C GLU A 44 -0.73 10.36 7.43
N ARG A 45 0.24 11.08 8.00
CA ARG A 45 1.20 11.87 7.22
C ARG A 45 2.04 11.01 6.26
N HIS A 46 2.50 9.85 6.72
CA HIS A 46 3.28 8.96 5.86
C HIS A 46 2.44 8.35 4.74
N LEU A 47 1.15 8.06 4.99
CA LEU A 47 0.24 7.59 3.96
C LEU A 47 -0.01 8.67 2.90
N MET A 48 -0.15 9.93 3.29
CA MET A 48 -0.27 11.06 2.35
C MET A 48 0.98 11.18 1.45
N LEU A 49 2.18 11.10 2.03
CA LEU A 49 3.43 11.16 1.26
C LEU A 49 3.55 10.00 0.25
N ILE A 50 3.10 8.81 0.63
CA ILE A 50 3.12 7.63 -0.23
C ILE A 50 2.10 7.76 -1.38
N ASP A 51 0.92 8.33 -1.10
CA ASP A 51 -0.09 8.63 -2.12
C ASP A 51 0.41 9.68 -3.13
N GLU A 52 1.09 10.74 -2.66
CA GLU A 52 1.74 11.74 -3.52
C GLU A 52 2.81 11.14 -4.44
N LEU A 53 3.49 10.07 -4.01
CA LEU A 53 4.46 9.33 -4.83
C LEU A 53 3.80 8.40 -5.87
N GLY A 54 2.46 8.32 -5.90
CA GLY A 54 1.71 7.45 -6.82
C GLY A 54 1.65 5.99 -6.38
N ILE A 55 1.98 5.70 -5.11
CA ILE A 55 1.87 4.37 -4.55
C ILE A 55 0.40 4.13 -4.15
N SER A 56 -0.18 3.05 -4.66
CA SER A 56 -1.58 2.70 -4.38
C SER A 56 -1.73 2.01 -3.04
N LEU A 57 -2.51 2.61 -2.14
CA LEU A 57 -2.83 2.04 -0.84
C LEU A 57 -4.00 1.06 -0.94
N ILE A 58 -3.81 -0.16 -0.46
CA ILE A 58 -4.90 -1.12 -0.20
C ILE A 58 -5.28 -0.95 1.28
N PRO A 59 -6.46 -0.40 1.59
CA PRO A 59 -6.78 -0.01 2.96
C PRO A 59 -6.82 -1.22 3.90
N PRO A 60 -6.41 -1.04 5.18
CA PRO A 60 -6.59 -2.07 6.17
C PRO A 60 -8.07 -2.28 6.46
N VAL A 61 -8.38 -3.43 7.04
CA VAL A 61 -9.73 -3.79 7.46
C VAL A 61 -9.84 -3.72 8.97
N THR A 62 -11.06 -3.42 9.45
CA THR A 62 -11.38 -3.58 10.86
C THR A 62 -11.67 -5.05 11.13
N LYS A 63 -10.86 -5.70 11.95
CA LYS A 63 -11.08 -7.08 12.41
C LYS A 63 -11.02 -7.15 13.92
N ARG A 64 -11.63 -8.20 14.46
CA ARG A 64 -11.48 -8.52 15.89
C ARG A 64 -10.05 -8.98 16.13
N LEU A 65 -9.31 -8.20 16.91
CA LEU A 65 -7.94 -8.48 17.28
C LEU A 65 -7.90 -9.66 18.26
N ALA A 66 -6.73 -10.28 18.41
CA ALA A 66 -6.53 -11.38 19.34
C ALA A 66 -6.83 -11.01 20.81
N CYS A 67 -6.81 -9.71 21.15
CA CYS A 67 -7.20 -9.19 22.47
C CYS A 67 -8.72 -9.09 22.69
N GLY A 68 -9.54 -9.35 21.66
CA GLY A 68 -11.00 -9.26 21.73
C GLY A 68 -11.59 -7.93 21.27
N ASP A 69 -10.76 -6.89 21.12
CA ASP A 69 -11.16 -5.56 20.63
C ASP A 69 -11.35 -5.52 19.11
N TYR A 70 -12.25 -4.67 18.64
CA TYR A 70 -12.39 -4.33 17.22
C TYR A 70 -11.39 -3.25 16.87
N GLY A 71 -10.37 -3.62 16.11
CA GLY A 71 -9.27 -2.75 15.76
C GLY A 71 -9.17 -2.51 14.27
N ASN A 72 -9.02 -1.25 13.88
CA ASN A 72 -8.63 -0.89 12.51
C ASN A 72 -7.11 -1.08 12.35
N GLY A 73 -6.64 -1.48 11.16
CA GLY A 73 -5.21 -1.70 10.90
C GLY A 73 -4.81 -3.13 10.57
N ALA A 74 -5.74 -4.09 10.59
CA ALA A 74 -5.47 -5.44 10.10
C ALA A 74 -5.27 -5.42 8.58
N MET A 75 -4.31 -6.19 8.08
CA MET A 75 -4.06 -6.29 6.63
C MET A 75 -5.33 -6.72 5.89
N ALA A 76 -5.55 -6.14 4.71
CA ALA A 76 -6.55 -6.64 3.78
C ALA A 76 -6.34 -8.15 3.51
N GLU A 77 -7.43 -8.85 3.22
CA GLU A 77 -7.34 -10.28 2.96
C GLU A 77 -6.52 -10.54 1.69
N PRO A 78 -5.69 -11.61 1.63
CA PRO A 78 -4.85 -11.87 0.46
C PRO A 78 -5.65 -11.95 -0.85
N SER A 79 -6.87 -12.45 -0.80
CA SER A 79 -7.80 -12.48 -1.95
C SER A 79 -8.15 -11.08 -2.47
N VAL A 80 -8.34 -10.11 -1.57
CA VAL A 80 -8.62 -8.70 -1.88
C VAL A 80 -7.37 -8.02 -2.44
N ILE A 81 -6.21 -8.31 -1.87
CA ILE A 81 -4.93 -7.78 -2.39
C ILE A 81 -4.71 -8.27 -3.82
N TYR A 82 -4.87 -9.58 -4.05
CA TYR A 82 -4.74 -10.20 -5.35
C TYR A 82 -5.71 -9.62 -6.38
N SER A 83 -7.01 -9.54 -6.04
CA SER A 83 -8.02 -9.03 -6.96
C SER A 83 -7.78 -7.56 -7.32
N THR A 84 -7.36 -6.74 -6.36
CA THR A 84 -7.04 -5.31 -6.57
C THR A 84 -5.91 -5.15 -7.58
N VAL A 85 -4.79 -5.87 -7.38
CA VAL A 85 -3.63 -5.82 -8.30
C VAL A 85 -4.00 -6.35 -9.68
N ARG A 86 -4.76 -7.46 -9.72
CA ARG A 86 -5.19 -8.08 -10.98
C ARG A 86 -6.08 -7.15 -11.80
N LEU A 87 -7.12 -6.56 -11.20
CA LEU A 87 -8.04 -5.65 -11.89
C LEU A 87 -7.32 -4.40 -12.40
N PHE A 88 -6.38 -3.87 -11.62
CA PHE A 88 -5.55 -2.75 -12.07
C PHE A 88 -4.74 -3.12 -13.32
N LEU A 89 -4.07 -4.28 -13.31
CA LEU A 89 -3.27 -4.72 -14.45
C LEU A 89 -4.14 -4.99 -15.69
N GLU A 90 -5.30 -5.63 -15.53
CA GLU A 90 -6.26 -5.86 -16.62
C GLU A 90 -6.72 -4.53 -17.24
N SER A 91 -7.01 -3.51 -16.43
CA SER A 91 -7.41 -2.18 -16.92
C SER A 91 -6.31 -1.50 -17.76
N LYS A 92 -5.04 -1.64 -17.37
CA LYS A 92 -3.89 -1.11 -18.12
C LYS A 92 -3.69 -1.83 -19.45
N ILE A 93 -3.90 -3.15 -19.49
CA ILE A 93 -3.82 -3.94 -20.72
C ILE A 93 -4.92 -3.52 -21.70
N GLN A 94 -6.15 -3.32 -21.22
CA GLN A 94 -7.28 -2.87 -22.07
C GLN A 94 -7.06 -1.46 -22.65
N GLN A 95 -6.44 -0.56 -21.88
CA GLN A 95 -6.07 0.77 -22.36
C GLN A 95 -4.91 0.74 -23.37
N GLY A 96 -3.96 -0.18 -23.22
CA GLY A 96 -2.85 -0.38 -24.16
C GLY A 96 -3.26 -1.02 -25.49
N GLY A 97 -4.31 -1.85 -25.50
CA GLY A 97 -4.83 -2.50 -26.71
C GLY A 97 -5.71 -1.62 -27.59
N SER A 98 -6.16 -0.46 -27.10
CA SER A 98 -7.08 0.44 -27.82
C SER A 98 -6.37 1.52 -28.65
N ASN A 99 -5.04 1.52 -28.72
CA ASN A 99 -4.23 2.49 -29.48
C ASN A 99 -3.66 1.93 -30.80
N ILE A 100 -4.29 0.90 -31.37
CA ILE A 100 -4.02 0.46 -32.74
C ILE A 100 -5.29 0.71 -33.56
N GLN A 101 -5.48 1.95 -34.00
CA GLN A 101 -6.33 2.29 -35.13
C GLN A 101 -5.71 3.43 -35.93
#